data_AF-A0A8T4Z4X7-F1
#
_entry.id   AF-A0A8T4Z4X7-F1
#
_cell.length_a   1.000
_cell.length_b   1.000
_cell.length_c   1.000
_cell.angle_alpha   90.00
_cell.angle_beta   90.00
_cell.angle_gamma   90.00
#
_symmetry.space_group_name_H-M   'P 1'
#
loop_
_entity.id
_entity.type
_entity.pdbx_description
1 polymer ?
#
loop_
_entity_poly.entity_id
_entity_poly.type
_entity_poly.pdbx_seq_one_letter_code
_entity_poly.pdbx_strand_id
1 'polypeptide(L)' 'MRLGIHIVADLLLCQGDALKDDALIEKTLKKAAEEAGLQVIGVTTHRFEPYGVSSVLLI' A
#
# COMPACT_ATOMS: atom_id res chain seq x y z
N MET A 1 26.06 -11.45 -1.77
CA MET A 1 25.21 -10.40 -2.38
C MET A 1 23.76 -10.81 -2.23
N ARG A 2 22.83 -9.89 -1.89
CA ARG A 2 21.39 -10.17 -1.86
C ARG A 2 20.72 -9.48 -3.04
N LEU A 3 19.78 -10.15 -3.70
CA LEU A 3 19.04 -9.61 -4.85
C LEU A 3 17.94 -8.62 -4.44
N GLY A 4 17.46 -8.71 -3.20
CA GLY A 4 16.41 -7.84 -2.68
C GLY A 4 16.18 -8.03 -1.19
N ILE A 5 15.27 -7.22 -0.66
CA ILE A 5 14.80 -7.26 0.74
C ILE A 5 13.28 -7.36 0.69
N HIS A 6 12.71 -8.29 1.45
CA HIS A 6 11.26 -8.43 1.63
C HIS A 6 10.95 -8.19 3.11
N ILE A 7 10.12 -7.19 3.38
CA ILE A 7 9.66 -6.82 4.71
C ILE A 7 8.20 -7.26 4.84
N VAL A 8 7.88 -8.00 5.90
CA VAL A 8 6.51 -8.41 6.24
C VAL A 8 6.16 -7.78 7.59
N ALA A 9 5.03 -7.09 7.66
CA ALA A 9 4.60 -6.38 8.86
C ALA A 9 3.08 -6.43 9.03
N ASP A 10 2.64 -6.62 10.27
CA ASP A 10 1.24 -6.46 10.68
C ASP A 10 1.08 -5.14 11.42
N LEU A 11 0.21 -4.26 10.93
CA LEU A 11 -0.08 -2.97 11.56
C LEU A 11 -1.35 -3.08 12.41
N LEU A 12 -1.22 -2.89 13.72
CA LEU A 12 -2.32 -3.00 14.68
C LEU A 12 -2.84 -1.61 15.06
N LEU A 13 -4.12 -1.54 15.44
CA LEU A 13 -4.77 -0.32 15.94
C LEU A 13 -4.75 0.87 14.96
N CYS A 14 -4.71 0.60 13.66
CA CYS A 14 -4.86 1.64 12.64
C CYS A 14 -6.24 2.28 12.69
N GLN A 15 -6.33 3.53 12.23
CA GLN A 15 -7.60 4.25 12.14
C GLN A 15 -8.51 3.57 11.11
N GLY A 16 -9.65 3.03 11.58
CA GLY A 16 -10.54 2.21 10.75
C GLY A 16 -11.11 2.94 9.53
N ASP A 17 -11.31 4.26 9.60
CA ASP A 17 -11.82 5.03 8.46
C ASP A 17 -10.75 5.23 7.38
N ALA A 18 -9.48 5.36 7.77
CA ALA A 18 -8.37 5.40 6.82
C ALA A 18 -8.22 4.07 6.07
N LEU A 19 -8.52 2.94 6.72
CA LEU A 19 -8.45 1.61 6.10
C LEU A 19 -9.60 1.32 5.11
N LYS A 20 -10.64 2.15 5.07
CA LYS A 20 -11.79 2.02 4.14
C LYS A 20 -11.67 2.93 2.93
N ASP A 21 -10.74 3.88 2.95
CA ASP A 21 -10.55 4.89 1.91
C ASP A 21 -9.51 4.40 0.90
N ASP A 22 -9.98 3.91 -0.23
CA ASP A 22 -9.15 3.36 -1.30
C ASP A 22 -8.23 4.42 -1.93
N ALA A 23 -8.69 5.66 -2.04
CA ALA A 23 -7.88 6.76 -2.56
C ALA A 23 -6.75 7.12 -1.58
N LEU A 24 -7.03 7.12 -0.28
CA LEU A 24 -6.02 7.36 0.75
C LEU A 24 -4.97 6.24 0.79
N ILE A 25 -5.39 4.98 0.72
CA ILE A 25 -4.48 3.82 0.71
C ILE A 25 -3.57 3.88 -0.51
N GLU A 26 -4.12 4.11 -1.71
CA GLU A 26 -3.32 4.20 -2.93
C GLU A 26 -2.30 5.35 -2.87
N LYS A 27 -2.74 6.54 -2.42
CA LYS A 27 -1.86 7.70 -2.25
C LYS A 27 -0.75 7.42 -1.25
N THR A 28 -1.06 6.73 -0.15
CA THR A 28 -0.11 6.41 0.91
C THR A 28 0.96 5.44 0.40
N LEU A 29 0.59 4.41 -0.36
CA LEU A 29 1.56 3.48 -0.95
C LEU A 29 2.44 4.15 -2.00
N LYS A 30 1.89 5.02 -2.85
CA LYS A 30 2.68 5.80 -3.83
C LYS A 30 3.70 6.70 -3.14
N LYS A 31 3.29 7.38 -2.06
CA LYS A 31 4.18 8.21 -1.24
C LYS A 31 5.28 7.38 -0.58
N ALA A 32 4.97 6.19 -0.07
CA ALA A 32 5.97 5.30 0.51
C ALA A 32 7.01 4.83 -0.53
N ALA A 33 6.58 4.51 -1.76
CA ALA A 33 7.49 4.19 -2.86
C ALA A 33 8.39 5.37 -3.24
N GLU A 34 7.82 6.58 -3.32
CA GLU A 34 8.58 7.82 -3.57
C GLU A 34 9.63 8.09 -2.48
N GLU A 35 9.24 8.01 -1.20
CA GLU A 35 10.14 8.19 -0.05
C GLU A 35 11.24 7.13 0.00
N ALA A 36 10.97 5.92 -0.50
CA ALA A 36 11.95 4.85 -0.63
C ALA A 36 12.84 4.96 -1.89
N GLY A 37 12.60 5.94 -2.77
CA GLY A 37 13.34 6.09 -4.03
C GLY A 37 13.04 5.01 -5.07
N LEU A 38 11.85 4.42 -5.02
CA LEU A 38 11.41 3.34 -5.90
C LEU A 38 10.61 3.88 -7.09
N GLN A 39 10.77 3.26 -8.25
CA GLN A 39 10.03 3.65 -9.46
C GLN A 39 8.73 2.86 -9.56
N VAL A 40 7.58 3.53 -9.48
CA VAL A 40 6.28 2.87 -9.66
C VAL A 40 6.03 2.60 -11.15
N ILE A 41 5.88 1.32 -11.50
CA ILE A 41 5.53 0.85 -12.85
C ILE A 41 4.01 0.82 -13.02
N GLY A 42 3.27 0.45 -11.97
CA GLY A 42 1.82 0.34 -12.01
C GLY A 42 1.20 0.22 -10.63
N VAL A 43 -0.12 0.46 -10.57
CA VAL A 43 -0.92 0.35 -9.36
C VAL A 43 -2.27 -0.27 -9.67
N THR A 44 -2.76 -1.11 -8.76
CA THR A 44 -4.14 -1.57 -8.77
C THR A 44 -4.69 -1.55 -7.35
N THR A 45 -5.92 -1.08 -7.22
CA THR A 45 -6.61 -0.95 -5.93
C THR A 45 -8.00 -1.56 -6.06
N HIS A 46 -8.38 -2.38 -5.10
CA HIS A 46 -9.69 -3.01 -5.00
C HIS A 46 -10.29 -2.73 -3.63
N ARG A 47 -11.47 -2.11 -3.61
CA ARG A 47 -12.28 -1.94 -2.42
C ARG A 47 -13.30 -3.07 -2.28
N PHE A 48 -13.39 -3.64 -1.09
CA PHE A 48 -14.35 -4.69 -0.73
C PHE A 48 -15.58 -4.11 -0.03
N GLU A 49 -16.69 -4.82 -0.16
CA GLU A 49 -17.94 -4.52 0.52
C GLU A 49 -18.18 -5.51 1.68
N PRO A 50 -18.64 -5.07 2.86
CA PRO A 50 -18.95 -3.67 3.23
C PRO A 50 -17.73 -2.84 3.65
N TYR A 51 -16.56 -3.46 3.82
CA TYR A 51 -15.31 -2.79 4.19
C TYR A 51 -14.09 -3.58 3.73
N GLY A 52 -12.96 -2.87 3.61
CA GLY A 52 -11.65 -3.44 3.27
C GLY A 52 -11.12 -2.88 1.96
N VAL A 53 -9.80 -2.73 1.88
CA VAL A 53 -9.09 -2.25 0.68
C VAL A 53 -7.85 -3.11 0.51
N SER A 54 -7.66 -3.65 -0.70
CA SER A 54 -6.39 -4.22 -1.14
C SER A 54 -5.79 -3.32 -2.20
N SER A 55 -4.51 -2.97 -2.06
CA SER A 55 -3.78 -2.20 -3.06
C SER A 55 -2.40 -2.79 -3.28
N VAL A 56 -1.96 -2.85 -4.54
CA VAL A 56 -0.66 -3.40 -4.95
C VAL A 56 0.04 -2.38 -5.85
N LEU A 57 1.29 -2.07 -5.51
CA LEU A 57 2.19 -1.30 -6.37
C LEU A 57 3.22 -2.25 -6.98
N LEU A 58 3.35 -2.18 -8.30
CA LEU A 58 4.50 -2.75 -9.00
C LEU A 58 5.60 -1.69 -9.02
N ILE A 59 6.74 -2.03 -8.40
CA ILE A 59 7.94 -1.18 -8.23
C ILE A 59 9.17 -1.80 -8.92
#